data_AF-A0A962NH60-F1
#
_entry.id   AF-A0A962NH60-F1
#
_cell.length_a   1.000
_cell.length_b   1.000
_cell.length_c   1.000
_cell.angle_alpha   90.00
_cell.angle_beta   90.00
_cell.angle_gamma   90.00
#
_symmetry.space_group_name_H-M   'P 1'
#
loop_
_entity.id
_entity.type
_entity.pdbx_description
1 polymer ?
#
loop_
_entity_poly.entity_id
_entity_poly.type
_entity_poly.pdbx_seq_one_letter_code
_entity_poly.pdbx_strand_id
1 'polypeptide(L)'
;MTKRKLPLALLLAATLSCGAAVQAQQLDYVDRQGMQSVDAADLDEAWVRPGADLSVFHKVRLEPATLAFKSNWRRKINLSNQSLSRKLTDAQVEQIKSRTLEDFDAVFAEQLRAAGYQLVANDGPDVLVLQPAISELYLNDPGIESNARSDVFVKRAGQGTLTVLARDANGQLLGAA
;
A
#
# COMPACT_ATOMS: atom_id res chain seq x y z
N MET A 1 -35.96 -57.89 25.64
CA MET A 1 -36.53 -56.53 25.75
C MET A 1 -35.93 -55.83 26.96
N THR A 2 -34.96 -54.93 26.77
CA THR A 2 -34.67 -53.79 27.68
C THR A 2 -33.54 -52.96 27.07
N LYS A 3 -33.84 -51.70 26.73
CA LYS A 3 -32.91 -50.74 26.10
C LYS A 3 -31.95 -50.18 27.16
N ARG A 4 -30.64 -50.18 26.92
CA ARG A 4 -29.66 -49.38 27.70
C ARG A 4 -29.20 -48.19 26.87
N LYS A 5 -29.39 -47.00 27.46
CA LYS A 5 -29.10 -45.67 26.93
C LYS A 5 -27.58 -45.43 26.94
N LEU A 6 -27.05 -44.85 25.87
CA LEU A 6 -25.68 -44.34 25.77
C LEU A 6 -25.52 -43.07 26.63
N PRO A 7 -24.46 -42.94 27.45
CA PRO A 7 -24.03 -41.64 27.95
C PRO A 7 -22.94 -41.06 27.04
N LEU A 8 -23.23 -39.82 26.66
CA LEU A 8 -22.39 -38.82 26.02
C LEU A 8 -21.10 -38.58 26.84
N ALA A 9 -19.94 -38.92 26.28
CA ALA A 9 -18.61 -38.51 26.74
C ALA A 9 -17.91 -37.90 25.51
N LEU A 10 -17.96 -36.58 25.31
CA LEU A 10 -17.14 -35.53 25.91
C LEU A 10 -15.69 -35.51 25.37
N LEU A 11 -15.42 -34.42 24.63
CA LEU A 11 -14.14 -33.73 24.49
C LEU A 11 -13.00 -34.45 23.74
N LEU A 12 -12.96 -34.28 22.42
CA LEU A 12 -11.70 -34.26 21.67
C LEU A 12 -11.45 -32.84 21.16
N ALA A 13 -10.34 -32.28 21.65
CA ALA A 13 -9.81 -30.98 21.31
C ALA A 13 -9.44 -30.89 19.83
N ALA A 14 -9.88 -29.83 19.17
CA ALA A 14 -9.18 -29.24 18.04
C ALA A 14 -9.23 -27.73 18.24
N THR A 15 -8.18 -27.22 18.89
CA THR A 15 -7.89 -25.81 19.05
C THR A 15 -7.92 -25.14 17.67
N LEU A 16 -8.87 -24.22 17.50
CA LEU A 16 -8.86 -23.21 16.47
C LEU A 16 -7.56 -22.41 16.61
N SER A 17 -6.57 -22.72 15.79
CA SER A 17 -5.57 -21.71 15.43
C SER A 17 -6.17 -20.90 14.29
N CYS A 18 -7.01 -19.94 14.65
CA CYS A 18 -7.44 -18.89 13.74
C CYS A 18 -6.20 -18.00 13.51
N GLY A 19 -5.37 -18.41 12.55
CA GLY A 19 -4.44 -17.48 11.93
C GLY A 19 -5.29 -16.45 11.22
N ALA A 20 -5.45 -15.28 11.83
CA ALA A 20 -5.95 -14.13 11.11
C ALA A 20 -4.94 -13.86 9.98
N ALA A 21 -5.26 -14.35 8.78
CA ALA A 21 -4.66 -13.82 7.59
C ALA A 21 -5.05 -12.34 7.58
N VAL A 22 -4.07 -11.48 7.88
CA VAL A 22 -4.20 -10.05 7.60
C VAL A 22 -4.31 -9.96 6.08
N GLN A 23 -5.54 -9.98 5.59
CA GLN A 23 -5.84 -9.61 4.23
C GLN A 23 -5.41 -8.15 4.12
N ALA A 24 -4.30 -7.92 3.42
CA ALA A 24 -3.95 -6.60 2.94
C ALA A 24 -5.17 -6.12 2.13
N GLN A 25 -6.01 -5.29 2.76
CA GLN A 25 -7.12 -4.65 2.07
C GLN A 25 -6.50 -3.86 0.94
N GLN A 26 -6.79 -4.30 -0.27
CA GLN A 26 -6.48 -3.56 -1.47
C GLN A 26 -7.17 -2.19 -1.32
N LEU A 27 -6.37 -1.15 -1.16
CA LEU A 27 -6.80 0.21 -0.80
C LEU A 27 -7.64 0.89 -1.89
N ASP A 28 -7.89 0.20 -3.00
CA ASP A 28 -8.64 0.66 -4.15
C ASP A 28 -10.10 1.07 -3.80
N TYR A 29 -10.64 0.61 -2.67
CA TYR A 29 -11.91 1.11 -2.13
C TYR A 29 -11.71 1.80 -0.78
N VAL A 30 -11.53 3.12 -0.83
CA VAL A 30 -11.66 4.00 0.33
C VAL A 30 -13.14 4.30 0.51
N ASP A 31 -13.75 3.79 1.58
CA ASP A 31 -15.10 4.18 1.97
C ASP A 31 -15.10 5.65 2.43
N ARG A 32 -15.30 6.54 1.46
CA ARG A 32 -15.36 8.01 1.64
C ARG A 32 -16.72 8.48 2.17
N GLN A 33 -17.62 7.57 2.55
CA GLN A 33 -18.93 7.97 3.05
C GLN A 33 -18.82 8.85 4.29
N GLY A 34 -19.49 10.01 4.24
CA GLY A 34 -19.49 10.99 5.31
C GLY A 34 -18.22 11.84 5.43
N MET A 35 -17.29 11.77 4.46
CA MET A 35 -16.14 12.69 4.40
C MET A 35 -16.46 13.94 3.57
N GLN A 36 -15.74 15.04 3.85
CA GLN A 36 -15.84 16.30 3.11
C GLN A 36 -14.59 16.53 2.29
N SER A 37 -14.78 16.96 1.03
CA SER A 37 -13.67 17.37 0.18
C SER A 37 -13.05 18.65 0.75
N VAL A 38 -11.72 18.73 0.72
CA VAL A 38 -10.95 19.93 1.08
C VAL A 38 -10.06 20.32 -0.08
N ASP A 39 -9.92 21.61 -0.31
CA ASP A 39 -9.01 22.12 -1.33
C ASP A 39 -7.57 22.06 -0.81
N ALA A 40 -6.71 21.34 -1.53
CA ALA A 40 -5.28 21.26 -1.26
C ALA A 40 -4.53 21.49 -2.58
N ALA A 41 -3.73 22.56 -2.63
CA ALA A 41 -3.13 23.03 -3.88
C ALA A 41 -2.22 22.00 -4.57
N ASP A 42 -1.58 21.12 -3.78
CA ASP A 42 -0.62 20.14 -4.24
C ASP A 42 -1.20 18.71 -4.37
N LEU A 43 -2.51 18.54 -4.13
CA LEU A 43 -3.19 17.25 -4.19
C LEU A 43 -4.31 17.31 -5.23
N ASP A 44 -4.47 16.25 -6.02
CA ASP A 44 -5.56 16.16 -7.00
C ASP A 44 -6.92 16.14 -6.30
N GLU A 45 -7.02 15.37 -5.21
CA GLU A 45 -8.21 15.27 -4.38
C GLU A 45 -7.79 15.08 -2.90
N ALA A 46 -8.56 15.63 -1.97
CA ALA A 46 -8.33 15.43 -0.54
C ALA A 46 -9.66 15.45 0.21
N TRP A 47 -9.81 14.58 1.21
CA TRP A 47 -11.00 14.49 2.06
C TRP A 47 -10.64 14.38 3.52
N VAL A 48 -11.47 15.00 4.35
CA VAL A 48 -11.36 14.95 5.81
C VAL A 48 -12.70 14.61 6.42
N ARG A 49 -12.68 13.84 7.52
CA ARG A 49 -13.86 13.56 8.32
C ARG A 49 -14.36 14.84 9.00
N PRO A 50 -15.65 15.20 8.89
CA PRO A 50 -16.19 16.39 9.54
C PRO A 50 -15.92 16.40 11.05
N GLY A 51 -15.38 17.52 11.54
CA GLY A 51 -15.04 17.68 12.96
C GLY A 51 -13.76 16.97 13.42
N ALA A 52 -13.03 16.29 12.53
CA ALA A 52 -11.71 15.76 12.86
C ALA A 52 -10.70 16.93 12.93
N ASP A 53 -10.04 17.06 14.08
CA ASP A 53 -8.93 17.97 14.25
C ASP A 53 -7.63 17.22 13.93
N LEU A 54 -7.05 17.49 12.76
CA LEU A 54 -5.78 16.89 12.36
C LEU A 54 -4.56 17.61 12.96
N SER A 55 -4.75 18.80 13.54
CA SER A 55 -3.64 19.60 14.09
C SER A 55 -3.03 19.02 15.36
N VAL A 56 -3.76 18.14 16.05
CA VAL A 56 -3.31 17.45 17.26
C VAL A 56 -2.27 16.36 16.99
N PHE A 57 -2.12 15.94 15.72
CA PHE A 57 -1.19 14.89 15.35
C PHE A 57 0.15 15.49 14.92
N HIS A 58 1.13 15.41 15.82
CA HIS A 58 2.53 15.79 15.52
C HIS A 58 3.41 14.57 15.23
N LYS A 59 2.90 13.37 15.53
CA LYS A 59 3.59 12.10 15.28
C LYS A 59 2.87 11.34 14.18
N VAL A 60 3.66 10.67 13.36
CA VAL A 60 3.17 9.80 12.29
C VAL A 60 3.76 8.41 12.45
N ARG A 61 2.91 7.39 12.35
CA ARG A 61 3.35 6.03 12.10
C ARG A 61 3.06 5.70 10.64
N LEU A 62 4.10 5.27 9.93
CA LEU A 62 3.97 4.83 8.54
C LEU A 62 3.70 3.33 8.51
N GLU A 63 2.59 2.94 7.88
CA GLU A 63 2.42 1.57 7.40
C GLU A 63 3.25 1.36 6.13
N PRO A 64 3.74 0.12 5.88
CA PRO A 64 4.44 -0.19 4.64
C PRO A 64 3.59 0.16 3.41
N ALA A 65 4.17 0.86 2.45
CA ALA A 65 3.47 1.20 1.23
C ALA A 65 3.08 -0.05 0.43
N THR A 66 1.94 0.03 -0.25
CA THR A 66 1.50 -1.01 -1.19
C THR A 66 1.63 -0.52 -2.62
N LEU A 67 1.85 -1.44 -3.56
CA LEU A 67 2.03 -1.11 -4.98
C LEU A 67 1.32 -2.11 -5.87
N ALA A 68 0.55 -1.58 -6.82
CA ALA A 68 -0.07 -2.31 -7.91
C ALA A 68 0.36 -1.71 -9.26
N PHE A 69 0.93 -2.55 -10.12
CA PHE A 69 1.19 -2.16 -11.51
C PHE A 69 -0.11 -2.06 -12.30
N LYS A 70 -0.11 -1.17 -13.30
CA LYS A 70 -1.17 -1.07 -14.30
C LYS A 70 -1.44 -2.42 -14.93
N SER A 71 -2.71 -2.74 -15.12
CA SER A 71 -3.11 -3.99 -15.77
C SER A 71 -2.39 -4.19 -17.12
N ASN A 72 -1.88 -5.41 -17.34
CA ASN A 72 -1.10 -5.80 -18.51
C ASN A 72 0.23 -5.06 -18.70
N TRP A 73 0.75 -4.31 -17.72
CA TRP A 73 2.02 -3.59 -17.82
C TRP A 73 3.17 -4.50 -18.26
N ARG A 74 3.42 -5.62 -17.58
CA ARG A 74 4.48 -6.58 -17.94
C ARG A 74 4.34 -7.09 -19.37
N ARG A 75 3.11 -7.38 -19.81
CA ARG A 75 2.84 -7.82 -21.19
C ARG A 75 3.24 -6.73 -22.19
N LYS A 76 2.87 -5.48 -21.93
CA LYS A 76 3.22 -4.35 -22.81
C LYS A 76 4.74 -4.15 -22.90
N ILE A 77 5.45 -4.18 -21.77
CA ILE A 77 6.91 -4.08 -21.74
C ILE A 77 7.57 -5.25 -22.51
N ASN A 78 7.07 -6.48 -22.31
CA ASN A 78 7.60 -7.64 -23.02
C ASN A 78 7.28 -7.66 -24.51
N LEU A 79 6.23 -6.95 -24.97
CA LEU A 79 5.88 -6.78 -26.38
C LEU A 79 6.71 -5.67 -27.05
N SER A 80 7.07 -4.61 -26.32
CA SER A 80 7.98 -3.58 -26.84
C SER A 80 9.42 -4.08 -26.96
N ASN A 81 9.79 -5.12 -26.20
CA ASN A 81 11.11 -5.74 -26.27
C ASN A 81 11.18 -6.75 -27.42
N GLN A 82 11.97 -6.42 -28.45
CA GLN A 82 12.15 -7.29 -29.63
C GLN A 82 12.93 -8.59 -29.36
N SER A 83 13.67 -8.66 -28.24
CA SER A 83 14.46 -9.85 -27.86
C SER A 83 13.77 -10.66 -26.76
N LEU A 84 13.63 -11.98 -26.99
CA LEU A 84 13.08 -12.92 -26.00
C LEU A 84 13.90 -12.96 -24.70
N SER A 85 15.22 -12.74 -24.77
CA SER A 85 16.10 -12.71 -23.60
C SER A 85 15.98 -11.44 -22.76
N ARG A 86 15.24 -10.42 -23.24
CA ARG A 86 14.97 -9.17 -22.53
C ARG A 86 13.55 -9.10 -21.98
N LYS A 87 12.82 -10.22 -21.97
CA LYS A 87 11.48 -10.27 -21.36
C LYS A 87 11.62 -10.30 -19.84
N LEU A 88 10.81 -9.48 -19.19
CA LEU A 88 10.65 -9.47 -17.74
C LEU A 88 10.08 -10.81 -17.26
N THR A 89 10.82 -11.41 -16.32
CA THR A 89 10.40 -12.56 -15.53
C THR A 89 9.61 -12.13 -14.29
N ASP A 90 8.91 -13.06 -13.65
CA ASP A 90 8.16 -12.78 -12.42
C ASP A 90 9.08 -12.28 -11.30
N ALA A 91 10.25 -12.92 -11.13
CA ALA A 91 11.25 -12.51 -10.13
C ALA A 91 11.74 -11.07 -10.34
N GLN A 92 11.96 -10.67 -11.59
CA GLN A 92 12.35 -9.30 -11.92
C GLN A 92 11.23 -8.30 -11.63
N VAL A 93 9.96 -8.65 -11.87
CA VAL A 93 8.82 -7.78 -11.54
C VAL A 93 8.74 -7.56 -10.03
N GLU A 94 8.89 -8.61 -9.23
CA GLU A 94 8.92 -8.48 -7.77
C GLU A 94 10.12 -7.67 -7.28
N GLN A 95 11.29 -7.81 -7.91
CA GLN A 95 12.46 -7.00 -7.61
C GLN A 95 12.21 -5.51 -7.90
N ILE A 96 11.60 -5.18 -9.04
CA ILE A 96 11.24 -3.80 -9.39
C ILE A 96 10.24 -3.24 -8.39
N LYS A 97 9.22 -4.02 -8.02
CA LYS A 97 8.23 -3.64 -7.01
C LYS A 97 8.88 -3.35 -5.67
N SER A 98 9.74 -4.24 -5.19
CA SER A 98 10.43 -4.10 -3.91
C SER A 98 11.31 -2.85 -3.88
N ARG A 99 12.11 -2.61 -4.93
CA ARG A 99 12.95 -1.40 -5.02
C ARG A 99 12.13 -0.12 -5.07
N THR A 100 11.05 -0.11 -5.85
CA THR A 100 10.17 1.06 -5.94
C THR A 100 9.54 1.39 -4.59
N LEU A 101 9.11 0.38 -3.83
CA LEU A 101 8.56 0.56 -2.49
C LEU A 101 9.62 1.05 -1.49
N GLU A 102 10.82 0.50 -1.52
CA GLU A 102 11.94 0.92 -0.68
C GLU A 102 12.31 2.40 -0.92
N ASP A 103 12.47 2.78 -2.19
CA ASP A 103 12.76 4.16 -2.57
C ASP A 103 11.60 5.11 -2.17
N PHE A 104 10.36 4.68 -2.37
CA PHE A 104 9.19 5.46 -1.97
C PHE A 104 9.13 5.66 -0.45
N ASP A 105 9.26 4.60 0.34
CA ASP A 105 9.19 4.67 1.81
C ASP A 105 10.28 5.59 2.36
N ALA A 106 11.49 5.55 1.79
CA ALA A 106 12.59 6.43 2.16
C ALA A 106 12.25 7.91 1.88
N VAL A 107 11.83 8.23 0.66
CA VAL A 107 11.49 9.61 0.25
C VAL A 107 10.28 10.12 1.02
N PHE A 108 9.23 9.31 1.19
CA PHE A 108 8.02 9.70 1.90
C PHE A 108 8.30 10.00 3.37
N ALA A 109 9.11 9.16 4.02
CA ALA A 109 9.56 9.40 5.39
C ALA A 109 10.44 10.67 5.51
N GLU A 110 11.28 10.97 4.53
CA GLU A 110 12.06 12.21 4.49
C GLU A 110 11.16 13.44 4.38
N GLN A 111 10.21 13.43 3.44
CA GLN A 111 9.28 14.54 3.22
C GLN A 111 8.40 14.80 4.45
N LEU A 112 7.92 13.76 5.13
CA LEU A 112 7.17 13.92 6.38
C LEU A 112 7.99 14.56 7.50
N ARG A 113 9.27 14.18 7.63
CA ARG A 113 10.17 14.82 8.59
C ARG A 113 10.44 16.28 8.23
N ALA A 114 10.65 16.57 6.93
CA ALA A 114 10.83 17.93 6.44
C ALA A 114 9.59 18.81 6.67
N ALA A 115 8.40 18.21 6.61
CA ALA A 115 7.12 18.85 6.96
C ALA A 115 6.91 19.02 8.48
N GLY A 116 7.82 18.51 9.32
CA GLY A 116 7.80 18.68 10.77
C GLY A 116 7.18 17.55 11.58
N TYR A 117 6.82 16.43 10.93
CA TYR A 117 6.28 15.26 11.64
C TYR A 117 7.37 14.42 12.31
N GLN A 118 7.10 13.95 13.52
CA GLN A 118 7.93 12.94 14.18
C GLN A 118 7.49 11.54 13.76
N LEU A 119 8.36 10.78 13.11
CA LEU A 119 8.06 9.38 12.81
C LEU A 119 8.23 8.48 14.03
N VAL A 120 7.22 7.67 14.33
CA VAL A 120 7.18 6.74 15.46
C VAL A 120 6.80 5.32 15.02
N ALA A 121 7.21 4.33 15.80
CA ALA A 121 6.94 2.92 15.49
C ALA A 121 5.66 2.37 16.14
N ASN A 122 5.16 3.03 17.20
CA ASN A 122 4.02 2.54 17.99
C ASN A 122 2.83 3.50 17.88
N ASP A 123 1.63 2.95 18.02
CA ASP A 123 0.40 3.74 18.13
C ASP A 123 0.38 4.60 19.40
N GLY A 124 -0.43 5.67 19.35
CA GLY A 124 -0.62 6.58 20.46
C GLY A 124 -1.76 7.57 20.19
N PRO A 125 -2.30 8.23 21.22
CA PRO A 125 -3.42 9.15 21.08
C PRO A 125 -3.08 10.40 20.23
N ASP A 126 -1.80 10.72 20.09
CA ASP A 126 -1.26 11.83 19.28
C ASP A 126 -0.55 11.35 18.00
N VAL A 127 -0.77 10.09 17.60
CA VAL A 127 -0.16 9.45 16.43
C VAL A 127 -1.17 9.28 15.31
N LEU A 128 -0.86 9.85 14.14
CA LEU A 128 -1.59 9.60 12.91
C LEU A 128 -0.96 8.42 12.16
N VAL A 129 -1.77 7.41 11.85
CA VAL A 129 -1.33 6.27 11.05
C VAL A 129 -1.56 6.59 9.59
N LEU A 130 -0.49 6.66 8.80
CA LEU A 130 -0.56 6.86 7.36
C LEU A 130 -0.36 5.54 6.63
N GLN A 131 -1.25 5.24 5.71
CA GLN A 131 -1.22 4.04 4.88
C GLN A 131 -1.16 4.43 3.39
N PRO A 132 0.04 4.52 2.82
CA PRO A 132 0.23 4.86 1.41
C PRO A 132 0.01 3.66 0.47
N ALA A 133 -0.50 3.96 -0.73
CA ALA A 133 -0.76 3.02 -1.81
C ALA A 133 -0.43 3.64 -3.16
N ILE A 134 0.30 2.92 -4.00
CA ILE A 134 0.52 3.29 -5.39
C ILE A 134 -0.29 2.34 -6.27
N SER A 135 -1.27 2.86 -6.98
CA SER A 135 -2.08 2.10 -7.93
C SER A 135 -1.78 2.49 -9.37
N GLU A 136 -2.13 1.61 -10.30
CA GLU A 136 -2.02 1.85 -11.75
C GLU A 136 -0.61 2.26 -12.21
N LEU A 137 0.44 1.81 -11.51
CA LEU A 137 1.82 2.18 -11.83
C LEU A 137 2.23 1.63 -13.19
N TYR A 138 2.66 2.51 -14.07
CA TYR A 138 3.22 2.22 -15.37
C TYR A 138 4.63 2.79 -15.46
N LEU A 139 5.64 1.92 -15.49
CA LEU A 139 7.03 2.30 -15.71
C LEU A 139 7.38 2.09 -17.18
N ASN A 140 7.96 3.11 -17.83
CA ASN A 140 8.32 3.03 -19.26
C ASN A 140 9.58 2.20 -19.48
N ASP A 141 10.55 2.34 -18.60
CA ASP A 141 11.77 1.54 -18.57
C ASP A 141 12.01 1.08 -17.12
N PRO A 142 11.79 -0.20 -16.81
CA PRO A 142 11.99 -0.72 -15.47
C PRO A 142 13.46 -0.89 -15.07
N GLY A 143 14.43 -0.47 -15.90
CA GLY A 143 15.83 -0.38 -15.50
C GLY A 143 16.46 -1.74 -15.19
N ILE A 144 16.18 -2.74 -16.02
CA ILE A 144 16.87 -4.03 -15.94
C ILE A 144 18.16 -3.91 -16.73
N GLU A 145 19.29 -3.96 -16.03
CA GLU A 145 20.63 -4.00 -16.60
C GLU A 145 20.69 -4.98 -17.77
N SER A 146 20.70 -4.44 -18.98
CA SER A 146 21.08 -5.18 -20.18
C SER A 146 22.53 -4.83 -20.41
N ASN A 147 23.42 -5.83 -20.50
CA ASN A 147 24.85 -5.63 -20.81
C ASN A 147 25.13 -4.97 -22.18
N ALA A 148 24.11 -4.46 -22.86
CA ALA A 148 24.24 -3.61 -24.03
C ALA A 148 24.12 -2.15 -23.59
N ARG A 149 25.19 -1.37 -23.79
CA ARG A 149 25.12 0.10 -23.78
C ARG A 149 24.09 0.52 -24.83
N SER A 150 22.90 0.87 -24.39
CA SER A 150 21.90 1.57 -25.17
C SER A 150 21.53 2.83 -24.40
N ASP A 151 21.91 3.98 -24.94
CA ASP A 151 21.46 5.28 -24.43
C ASP A 151 19.96 5.41 -24.71
N VAL A 152 19.14 4.97 -23.76
CA VAL A 152 17.68 5.11 -23.84
C VAL A 152 17.30 6.44 -23.18
N PHE A 153 16.94 7.42 -24.00
CA PHE A 153 16.42 8.69 -23.54
C PHE A 153 14.96 8.51 -23.08
N VAL A 154 14.74 8.45 -21.76
CA VAL A 154 13.39 8.37 -21.18
C VAL A 154 12.81 9.78 -21.05
N LYS A 155 11.77 10.11 -21.82
CA LYS A 155 11.09 11.42 -21.76
C LYS A 155 10.13 11.56 -20.57
N ARG A 156 9.70 10.45 -19.95
CA ARG A 156 8.87 10.36 -18.72
C ARG A 156 9.17 9.05 -17.97
N ALA A 157 9.51 9.09 -16.69
CA ALA A 157 9.90 7.90 -15.91
C ALA A 157 8.74 6.89 -15.71
N GLY A 158 7.51 7.38 -15.56
CA GLY A 158 6.31 6.56 -15.41
C GLY A 158 5.05 7.38 -15.12
N GLN A 159 3.94 6.70 -14.82
CA GLN A 159 2.68 7.28 -14.32
C GLN A 159 2.07 6.34 -13.28
N GLY A 160 1.46 6.85 -12.21
CA GLY A 160 0.70 6.09 -11.23
C GLY A 160 -0.17 7.01 -10.40
N THR A 161 -1.02 6.44 -9.55
CA THR A 161 -1.85 7.18 -8.59
C THR A 161 -1.38 6.85 -7.18
N LEU A 162 -0.98 7.87 -6.42
CA LEU A 162 -0.70 7.75 -5.00
C LEU A 162 -1.99 8.01 -4.23
N THR A 163 -2.32 7.13 -3.30
CA THR A 163 -3.39 7.32 -2.32
C THR A 163 -2.79 7.18 -0.92
N VAL A 164 -3.16 8.07 -0.01
CA VAL A 164 -2.73 8.04 1.40
C VAL A 164 -3.96 8.07 2.29
N LEU A 165 -4.12 7.03 3.11
CA LEU A 165 -5.15 7.03 4.16
C LEU A 165 -4.57 7.47 5.48
N ALA A 166 -5.27 8.37 6.16
CA ALA A 166 -4.92 8.86 7.49
C ALA A 166 -5.91 8.34 8.52
N ARG A 167 -5.43 7.58 9.51
CA ARG A 167 -6.23 6.98 10.57
C ARG A 167 -5.75 7.37 11.96
N ASP A 168 -6.67 7.41 12.92
CA ASP A 168 -6.31 7.49 14.34
C ASP A 168 -5.82 6.14 14.88
N ALA A 169 -5.38 6.11 16.15
CA ALA A 169 -4.95 4.89 16.83
C ALA A 169 -6.05 3.81 16.99
N ASN A 170 -7.33 4.17 16.81
CA ASN A 170 -8.45 3.23 16.85
C ASN A 170 -8.78 2.67 15.44
N GLY A 171 -8.04 3.07 14.41
CA GLY A 171 -8.28 2.70 13.02
C GLY A 171 -9.36 3.53 12.33
N GLN A 172 -9.88 4.56 12.98
CA GLN A 172 -10.88 5.47 12.42
C GLN A 172 -10.27 6.26 11.27
N LEU A 173 -10.88 6.20 10.08
CA LEU A 173 -10.43 6.98 8.93
C LEU A 173 -10.75 8.47 9.13
N LEU A 174 -9.71 9.29 9.26
CA LEU A 174 -9.83 10.73 9.47
C LEU A 174 -9.63 11.52 8.18
N GLY A 175 -8.81 11.01 7.25
CA GLY A 175 -8.59 11.66 5.97
C GLY A 175 -8.13 10.70 4.89
N ALA A 176 -8.25 11.15 3.65
CA ALA A 176 -7.75 10.48 2.46
C ALA A 176 -7.27 11.53 1.45
N ALA A 177 -6.24 11.19 0.68
CA ALA A 177 -5.75 11.96 -0.45
C ALA A 177 -5.27 10.99 -1.54
#